data_AF-A0A927VNJ6-F1
#
_entry.id   AF-A0A927VNJ6-F1
#
_cell.length_a   1.000
_cell.length_b   1.000
_cell.length_c   1.000
_cell.angle_alpha   90.00
_cell.angle_beta   90.00
_cell.angle_gamma   90.00
#
_symmetry.space_group_name_H-M   'P 1'
#
loop_
_entity.id
_entity.type
_entity.pdbx_description
1 polymer ?
#
loop_
_entity_poly.entity_id
_entity_poly.type
_entity_poly.pdbx_seq_one_letter_code
_entity_poly.pdbx_strand_id
1 'polypeptide(L)'
;MNLLDYDNKYVRVTYVDGYVFEGDCTYNSLEYNEHEYGHPDEGLEIANFLLWKKDILKIESLEDHDGPYGKFTSAYGTIEEMNVEDGIDSIREELFREDPELVIRMIRCLDDLYSKGSEKLPPREELAEAMRDILDFYPDPEIRVSAKQLLERLKA
;
A
#
# COMPACT_ATOMS: atom_id res chain seq x y z
N MET A 1 -8.08 -1.45 24.79
CA MET A 1 -8.56 -1.41 23.39
C MET A 1 -8.96 -2.82 23.00
N ASN A 2 -10.16 -3.02 22.46
CA ASN A 2 -10.64 -4.30 21.96
C ASN A 2 -10.71 -4.20 20.43
N LEU A 3 -9.92 -5.00 19.70
CA LEU A 3 -9.83 -4.86 18.24
C LEU A 3 -11.09 -5.38 17.54
N LEU A 4 -11.77 -6.35 18.15
CA LEU A 4 -13.03 -6.89 17.63
C LEU A 4 -14.12 -5.81 17.47
N ASP A 5 -14.07 -4.72 18.26
CA ASP A 5 -15.04 -3.61 18.15
C ASP A 5 -14.93 -2.85 16.82
N TYR A 6 -13.85 -3.09 16.07
CA TYR A 6 -13.52 -2.43 14.80
C TYR A 6 -13.65 -3.37 13.60
N ASP A 7 -13.98 -4.65 13.80
CA ASP A 7 -14.10 -5.62 12.72
C ASP A 7 -15.12 -5.19 11.65
N ASN A 8 -14.73 -5.27 10.38
CA ASN A 8 -15.48 -4.83 9.20
C ASN A 8 -15.82 -3.33 9.18
N LYS A 9 -15.04 -2.51 9.89
CA LYS A 9 -15.19 -1.05 9.85
C LYS A 9 -14.08 -0.40 9.07
N TYR A 10 -14.41 0.74 8.49
CA TYR A 10 -13.43 1.69 8.00
C TYR A 10 -12.80 2.43 9.19
N VAL A 11 -11.49 2.30 9.38
CA VAL A 11 -10.77 2.83 10.54
C VAL A 11 -9.55 3.65 10.15
N ARG A 12 -9.07 4.48 11.08
CA ARG A 12 -7.71 5.00 11.11
C ARG A 12 -6.95 4.37 12.27
N VAL A 13 -5.83 3.73 11.98
CA VAL A 13 -4.86 3.21 12.93
C VAL A 13 -3.63 4.10 12.95
N THR A 14 -3.12 4.44 14.13
CA THR A 14 -1.78 5.03 14.32
C THR A 14 -0.89 4.01 14.98
N TYR A 15 0.24 3.72 14.36
CA TYR A 15 1.20 2.69 14.77
C TYR A 15 2.36 3.31 15.57
N VAL A 16 3.11 2.48 16.31
CA VAL A 16 4.17 2.91 17.24
C VAL A 16 5.33 3.70 16.61
N ASP A 17 5.59 3.48 15.33
CA ASP A 17 6.62 4.16 14.54
C ASP A 17 6.12 5.46 13.89
N GLY A 18 4.85 5.83 14.12
CA GLY A 18 4.24 7.04 13.59
C GLY A 18 3.56 6.83 12.24
N TYR A 19 3.58 5.62 11.66
CA TYR A 19 2.74 5.35 10.50
C TYR A 19 1.27 5.44 10.88
N VAL A 20 0.50 5.99 9.97
CA VAL A 20 -0.95 5.95 10.02
C VAL A 20 -1.40 4.89 9.03
N PHE A 21 -2.54 4.27 9.22
CA PHE A 21 -3.20 3.44 8.24
C PHE A 21 -4.65 3.85 8.28
N GLU A 22 -5.26 4.07 7.13
CA GLU A 22 -6.71 4.15 7.02
C GLU A 22 -7.15 2.94 6.21
N GLY A 23 -8.40 2.50 6.29
CA GLY A 23 -8.85 1.35 5.49
C GLY A 23 -9.96 0.53 6.14
N ASP A 24 -10.59 -0.32 5.33
CA ASP A 24 -11.47 -1.38 5.83
C ASP A 24 -10.60 -2.39 6.57
N CYS A 25 -10.96 -2.70 7.82
CA CYS A 25 -10.19 -3.64 8.62
C CYS A 25 -10.94 -4.93 8.93
N THR A 26 -10.19 -6.03 8.98
CA THR A 26 -10.67 -7.34 9.43
C THR A 26 -9.94 -7.71 10.70
N TYR A 27 -10.70 -8.13 11.72
CA TYR A 27 -10.14 -8.61 12.96
C TYR A 27 -9.59 -10.02 12.81
N ASN A 28 -8.34 -10.21 13.26
CA ASN A 28 -7.67 -11.49 13.31
C ASN A 28 -7.37 -11.86 14.77
N SER A 29 -7.85 -13.03 15.18
CA SER A 29 -7.70 -13.52 16.55
C SER A 29 -6.26 -13.89 16.87
N LEU A 30 -5.94 -13.92 18.17
CA LEU A 30 -4.64 -14.40 18.65
C LEU A 30 -4.31 -15.80 18.14
N GLU A 31 -5.27 -16.73 18.14
CA GLU A 31 -5.05 -18.11 17.67
C GLU A 31 -4.67 -18.16 16.19
N TYR A 32 -5.37 -17.39 15.35
CA TYR A 32 -5.07 -17.30 13.92
C TYR A 32 -3.69 -16.70 13.67
N ASN A 33 -3.38 -15.59 14.36
CA ASN A 33 -2.11 -14.89 14.20
C ASN A 33 -0.91 -15.69 14.68
N GLU A 34 -1.07 -16.43 15.78
CA GLU A 34 -0.04 -17.35 16.26
C GLU A 34 0.22 -18.48 15.26
N HIS A 35 -0.83 -19.04 14.66
CA HIS A 35 -0.72 -20.16 13.74
C HIS A 35 -0.15 -19.77 12.37
N GLU A 36 -0.67 -18.70 11.76
CA GLU A 36 -0.30 -18.30 10.40
C GLU A 36 0.98 -17.46 10.36
N TYR A 37 1.22 -16.63 11.38
CA TYR A 37 2.29 -15.62 11.37
C TYR A 37 3.26 -15.72 12.55
N GLY A 38 3.05 -16.66 13.48
CA GLY A 38 3.93 -16.87 14.63
C GLY A 38 3.90 -15.71 15.64
N HIS A 39 2.83 -14.91 15.65
CA HIS A 39 2.74 -13.72 16.50
C HIS A 39 1.77 -13.91 17.68
N PRO A 40 2.20 -13.69 18.94
CA PRO A 40 1.41 -14.00 20.14
C PRO A 40 0.39 -12.92 20.51
N ASP A 41 -0.20 -12.25 19.51
CA ASP A 41 -1.11 -11.12 19.73
C ASP A 41 -2.23 -11.09 18.69
N GLU A 42 -3.39 -10.57 19.09
CA GLU A 42 -4.46 -10.26 18.15
C GLU A 42 -4.07 -9.08 17.24
N GLY A 43 -4.74 -8.92 16.11
CA GLY A 43 -4.38 -7.90 15.13
C GLY A 43 -5.55 -7.45 14.26
N LEU A 44 -5.31 -6.38 13.52
CA LEU A 44 -6.18 -5.93 12.44
C LEU A 44 -5.45 -6.07 11.12
N GLU A 45 -6.12 -6.64 10.13
CA GLU A 45 -5.67 -6.64 8.76
C GLU A 45 -6.29 -5.46 8.02
N ILE A 46 -5.46 -4.62 7.40
CA ILE A 46 -5.88 -3.52 6.53
C ILE A 46 -5.18 -3.71 5.17
N ALA A 47 -5.96 -4.14 4.17
CA ALA A 47 -5.46 -4.81 2.96
C ALA A 47 -4.37 -5.85 3.26
N ASN A 48 -3.11 -5.55 2.96
CA ASN A 48 -2.01 -6.51 3.08
C ASN A 48 -1.20 -6.33 4.36
N PHE A 49 -1.59 -5.38 5.22
CA PHE A 49 -0.89 -5.12 6.47
C PHE A 49 -1.60 -5.76 7.62
N LEU A 50 -0.86 -6.60 8.33
CA LEU A 50 -1.28 -7.13 9.62
C LEU A 50 -0.69 -6.27 10.74
N LEU A 51 -1.57 -5.53 11.42
CA LEU A 51 -1.24 -4.57 12.46
C LEU A 51 -1.50 -5.20 13.83
N TRP A 52 -0.43 -5.48 14.58
CA TRP A 52 -0.51 -6.15 15.88
C TRP A 52 -0.98 -5.21 16.99
N LYS A 53 -1.84 -5.70 17.88
CA LYS A 53 -2.42 -4.89 18.96
C LYS A 53 -1.38 -4.15 19.80
N LYS A 54 -0.28 -4.80 20.16
CA LYS A 54 0.81 -4.20 20.95
C LYS A 54 1.45 -2.98 20.29
N ASP A 55 1.39 -2.89 18.97
CA ASP A 55 2.06 -1.88 18.15
C ASP A 55 1.07 -0.80 17.65
N ILE A 56 -0.23 -0.95 17.96
CA ILE A 56 -1.25 0.06 17.70
C ILE A 56 -1.28 1.07 18.86
N LEU A 57 -0.89 2.31 18.58
CA LEU A 57 -1.00 3.43 19.53
C LEU A 57 -2.43 3.95 19.67
N LYS A 58 -3.13 4.05 18.54
CA LYS A 58 -4.47 4.64 18.48
C LYS A 58 -5.28 4.02 17.34
N ILE A 59 -6.58 3.90 17.56
CA ILE A 59 -7.54 3.55 16.51
C ILE A 59 -8.78 4.44 16.60
N GLU A 60 -9.27 4.90 15.46
CA GLU A 60 -10.46 5.72 15.30
C GLU A 60 -11.35 5.08 14.24
N SER A 61 -12.65 4.99 14.50
CA SER A 61 -13.60 4.59 13.45
C SER A 61 -13.93 5.79 12.57
N LEU A 62 -13.97 5.57 11.26
CA LEU A 62 -14.23 6.57 10.22
C LEU A 62 -15.58 6.34 9.51
N GLU A 63 -16.49 5.58 10.16
CA GLU A 63 -17.93 5.37 9.84
C GLU A 63 -18.60 6.44 8.94
N ASP A 64 -18.44 7.68 9.38
CA ASP A 64 -19.24 8.83 8.95
C ASP A 64 -18.47 9.83 8.08
N HIS A 65 -17.19 9.57 7.79
CA HIS A 65 -16.37 10.43 6.94
C HIS A 65 -15.12 9.74 6.40
N ASP A 66 -14.87 9.88 5.11
CA ASP A 66 -13.58 9.51 4.53
C ASP A 66 -12.49 10.32 5.23
N GLY A 67 -11.45 9.63 5.72
CA GLY A 67 -10.31 10.32 6.30
C GLY A 67 -9.51 11.08 5.24
N PRO A 68 -8.76 12.14 5.60
CA PRO A 68 -7.86 12.88 4.71
C PRO A 68 -6.82 12.03 3.99
N TYR A 69 -6.64 10.76 4.37
CA TYR A 69 -5.62 9.89 3.80
C TYR A 69 -6.22 8.88 2.81
N GLY A 70 -7.53 8.61 2.83
CA GLY A 70 -8.14 7.59 1.95
C GLY A 70 -7.84 6.19 2.46
N LYS A 71 -8.07 5.12 1.69
CA LYS A 71 -7.97 3.74 2.20
C LYS A 71 -6.56 3.30 2.65
N PHE A 72 -5.55 4.16 2.57
CA PHE A 72 -4.15 3.96 2.98
C PHE A 72 -3.46 5.31 3.21
N THR A 73 -2.36 5.34 3.95
CA THR A 73 -1.60 6.56 4.32
C THR A 73 -0.99 7.32 3.16
N SER A 74 -1.01 8.66 3.22
CA SER A 74 -0.44 9.52 2.15
C SER A 74 -1.16 9.31 0.81
N ALA A 75 -0.87 10.12 -0.22
CA ALA A 75 -1.60 9.99 -1.50
C ALA A 75 -1.40 8.63 -2.18
N TYR A 76 -0.40 7.85 -1.74
CA TYR A 76 -0.03 6.61 -2.37
C TYR A 76 -0.06 5.40 -1.47
N GLY A 77 0.05 5.50 -0.14
CA GLY A 77 0.07 4.36 0.81
C GLY A 77 1.46 4.04 1.37
N THR A 78 1.54 3.57 2.63
CA THR A 78 2.78 3.01 3.20
C THR A 78 3.28 1.78 2.41
N ILE A 79 2.38 1.00 1.78
CA ILE A 79 2.75 -0.19 0.97
C ILE A 79 3.66 0.25 -0.18
N GLU A 80 3.20 1.27 -0.91
CA GLU A 80 3.87 1.77 -2.10
C GLU A 80 5.22 2.38 -1.74
N GLU A 81 5.29 3.10 -0.63
CA GLU A 81 6.55 3.64 -0.11
C GLU A 81 7.52 2.51 0.28
N MET A 82 7.09 1.51 1.05
CA MET A 82 7.95 0.39 1.46
C MET A 82 8.43 -0.45 0.29
N ASN A 83 7.56 -0.77 -0.67
CA ASN A 83 7.95 -1.51 -1.87
C ASN A 83 9.00 -0.76 -2.69
N VAL A 84 8.91 0.56 -2.75
CA VAL A 84 9.95 1.37 -3.40
C VAL A 84 11.28 1.29 -2.65
N GLU A 85 11.26 1.25 -1.31
CA GLU A 85 12.47 1.05 -0.50
C GLU A 85 13.08 -0.35 -0.65
N ASP A 86 12.25 -1.38 -0.73
CA ASP A 86 12.67 -2.78 -0.87
C ASP A 86 13.15 -3.11 -2.30
N GLY A 87 12.80 -2.27 -3.27
CA GLY A 87 13.40 -2.25 -4.59
C GLY A 87 12.54 -2.89 -5.68
N ILE A 88 13.17 -3.14 -6.83
CA ILE A 88 12.46 -3.45 -8.08
C ILE A 88 11.64 -4.75 -8.02
N ASP A 89 12.09 -5.74 -7.25
CA ASP A 89 11.40 -7.02 -7.13
C ASP A 89 10.04 -6.83 -6.44
N SER A 90 10.03 -6.15 -5.30
CA SER A 90 8.79 -5.80 -4.57
C SER A 90 7.86 -4.89 -5.38
N ILE A 91 8.43 -3.93 -6.12
CA ILE A 91 7.63 -3.10 -7.04
C ILE A 91 6.95 -3.96 -8.10
N ARG A 92 7.67 -4.91 -8.71
CA ARG A 92 7.11 -5.79 -9.74
C ARG A 92 5.98 -6.65 -9.17
N GLU A 93 6.14 -7.20 -7.97
CA GLU A 93 5.07 -7.97 -7.32
C GLU A 93 3.77 -7.18 -7.23
N GLU A 94 3.81 -5.91 -6.83
CA GLU A 94 2.61 -5.05 -6.78
C GLU A 94 2.06 -4.69 -8.16
N LEU A 95 2.92 -4.41 -9.14
CA LEU A 95 2.50 -4.01 -10.48
C LEU A 95 1.73 -5.11 -11.22
N PHE A 96 1.93 -6.38 -10.86
CA PHE A 96 1.27 -7.53 -11.49
C PHE A 96 0.13 -8.13 -10.63
N ARG A 97 -0.40 -7.39 -9.66
CA ARG A 97 -1.54 -7.85 -8.86
C ARG A 97 -2.86 -7.79 -9.60
N GLU A 98 -3.78 -8.66 -9.19
CA GLU A 98 -5.14 -8.68 -9.72
C GLU A 98 -5.97 -7.45 -9.36
N ASP A 99 -5.52 -6.65 -8.38
CA ASP A 99 -6.19 -5.42 -7.93
C ASP A 99 -5.71 -4.19 -8.73
N PRO A 100 -6.53 -3.67 -9.66
CA PRO A 100 -6.14 -2.53 -10.49
C PRO A 100 -5.89 -1.24 -9.70
N GLU A 101 -6.55 -1.08 -8.55
CA GLU A 101 -6.43 0.12 -7.71
C GLU A 101 -5.06 0.21 -7.04
N LEU A 102 -4.50 -0.94 -6.62
CA LEU A 102 -3.14 -1.00 -6.08
C LEU A 102 -2.09 -0.78 -7.17
N VAL A 103 -2.28 -1.37 -8.35
CA VAL A 103 -1.38 -1.18 -9.49
C VAL A 103 -1.30 0.30 -9.87
N ILE A 104 -2.44 0.99 -10.01
CA ILE A 104 -2.43 2.40 -10.39
C ILE A 104 -1.81 3.29 -9.31
N ARG A 105 -2.03 2.98 -8.03
CA ARG A 105 -1.42 3.72 -6.92
C ARG A 105 0.09 3.55 -6.88
N MET A 106 0.60 2.34 -7.08
CA MET A 106 2.04 2.08 -7.22
C MET A 106 2.64 2.93 -8.35
N ILE A 107 2.01 2.95 -9.53
CA ILE A 107 2.48 3.76 -10.66
C ILE A 107 2.51 5.25 -10.31
N ARG A 108 1.46 5.75 -9.65
CA ARG A 108 1.40 7.16 -9.23
C ARG A 108 2.41 7.49 -8.13
N CYS A 109 2.67 6.57 -7.20
CA CYS A 109 3.70 6.69 -6.18
C CYS A 109 5.07 6.89 -6.82
N LEU A 110 5.41 6.00 -7.76
CA LEU A 110 6.65 6.06 -8.51
C LEU A 110 6.74 7.38 -9.29
N ASP A 111 5.69 7.81 -9.97
CA ASP A 111 5.68 9.08 -10.71
C ASP A 111 5.94 10.29 -9.79
N ASP A 112 5.34 10.32 -8.60
CA ASP A 112 5.53 11.38 -7.63
C ASP A 112 6.93 11.38 -7.01
N LEU A 113 7.45 10.22 -6.61
CA LEU A 113 8.81 10.09 -6.06
C LEU A 113 9.86 10.51 -7.11
N TYR A 114 9.67 10.12 -8.37
CA TYR A 114 10.52 10.56 -9.48
C TYR A 114 10.36 12.06 -9.77
N SER A 115 9.15 12.62 -9.64
CA SER A 115 8.90 14.06 -9.78
C SER A 115 9.59 14.89 -8.71
N LYS A 116 9.61 14.38 -7.47
CA LYS A 116 10.20 15.05 -6.30
C LYS A 116 11.72 14.87 -6.19
N GLY A 117 12.31 13.97 -6.98
CA GLY A 117 13.74 13.67 -6.92
C GLY A 117 14.14 12.96 -5.62
N SER A 118 13.34 11.99 -5.18
CA SER A 118 13.65 11.17 -4.00
C SER A 118 15.03 10.50 -4.11
N GLU A 119 15.74 10.37 -3.00
CA GLU A 119 17.07 9.73 -2.97
C GLU A 119 16.99 8.20 -3.11
N LYS A 120 15.85 7.60 -2.73
CA LYS A 120 15.57 6.17 -2.84
C LYS A 120 14.60 5.95 -4.00
N LEU A 121 15.14 5.71 -5.19
CA LEU A 121 14.36 5.38 -6.38
C LEU A 121 14.87 4.08 -6.99
N PRO A 122 13.98 3.23 -7.53
CA PRO A 122 14.40 2.04 -8.26
C PRO A 122 15.17 2.44 -9.52
N PRO A 123 15.99 1.56 -10.11
CA PRO A 123 16.69 1.85 -11.36
C PRO A 123 15.74 2.21 -12.49
N ARG A 124 16.01 3.32 -13.19
CA ARG A 124 15.17 3.85 -14.28
C ARG A 124 14.93 2.84 -15.39
N GLU A 125 15.97 2.09 -15.77
CA GLU A 125 15.90 1.13 -16.88
C GLU A 125 14.96 -0.03 -16.56
N GLU A 126 15.07 -0.59 -15.36
CA GLU A 126 14.25 -1.71 -14.91
C GLU A 126 12.80 -1.30 -14.68
N LEU A 127 12.56 -0.11 -14.14
CA LEU A 127 11.21 0.42 -14.01
C LEU A 127 10.58 0.72 -15.39
N ALA A 128 11.37 1.22 -16.34
CA ALA A 128 10.89 1.43 -17.71
C ALA A 128 10.56 0.11 -18.41
N GLU A 129 11.29 -0.97 -18.13
CA GLU A 129 10.93 -2.32 -18.57
C GLU A 129 9.60 -2.77 -17.96
N ALA A 130 9.44 -2.67 -16.63
CA ALA A 130 8.20 -3.01 -15.96
C ALA A 130 6.98 -2.22 -16.50
N MET A 131 7.14 -0.93 -16.80
CA MET A 131 6.06 -0.14 -17.42
C MET A 131 5.72 -0.60 -18.84
N ARG A 132 6.69 -1.09 -19.62
CA ARG A 132 6.39 -1.68 -20.94
C ARG A 132 5.64 -2.99 -20.80
N ASP A 133 6.03 -3.84 -19.85
CA ASP A 133 5.31 -5.08 -19.55
C ASP A 133 3.85 -4.78 -19.18
N ILE A 134 3.60 -3.78 -18.33
CA ILE A 134 2.24 -3.33 -18.00
C ILE A 134 1.46 -2.91 -19.25
N LEU A 135 2.09 -2.20 -20.19
CA LEU A 135 1.45 -1.81 -21.45
C LEU A 135 1.19 -2.98 -22.41
N ASP A 136 1.91 -4.09 -22.26
CA ASP A 136 1.70 -5.28 -23.08
C ASP A 136 0.63 -6.21 -22.47
N PHE A 137 0.54 -6.28 -21.14
CA PHE A 137 -0.31 -7.26 -20.44
C PHE A 137 -1.59 -6.68 -19.81
N TYR A 138 -1.60 -5.45 -19.31
CA TYR A 138 -2.80 -4.88 -18.67
C TYR A 138 -3.76 -4.25 -19.69
N PRO A 139 -5.02 -4.70 -19.75
CA PRO A 139 -6.03 -4.11 -20.65
C PRO A 139 -6.62 -2.80 -20.10
N ASP A 140 -6.48 -2.55 -18.80
CA ASP A 140 -7.10 -1.41 -18.14
C ASP A 140 -6.61 -0.05 -18.70
N PRO A 141 -7.50 0.81 -19.24
CA PRO A 141 -7.10 2.06 -19.84
C PRO A 141 -6.43 3.05 -18.89
N GLU A 142 -6.83 3.09 -17.61
CA GLU A 142 -6.32 4.04 -16.63
C GLU A 142 -4.90 3.68 -16.19
N ILE A 143 -4.66 2.39 -15.94
CA ILE A 143 -3.32 1.84 -15.69
C ILE A 143 -2.41 2.13 -16.87
N ARG A 144 -2.87 1.87 -18.10
CA ARG A 144 -2.08 2.12 -19.32
C ARG A 144 -1.75 3.60 -19.52
N VAL A 145 -2.66 4.52 -19.19
CA VAL A 145 -2.39 5.96 -19.26
C VAL A 145 -1.33 6.35 -18.23
N SER A 146 -1.46 5.86 -17.00
CA SER A 146 -0.51 6.15 -15.92
C SER A 146 0.88 5.58 -16.23
N ALA A 147 0.96 4.34 -16.73
CA ALA A 147 2.21 3.71 -17.12
C ALA A 147 2.93 4.47 -18.25
N LYS A 148 2.18 4.99 -19.24
CA LYS A 148 2.75 5.84 -20.30
C LYS A 148 3.32 7.14 -19.75
N GLN A 149 2.63 7.79 -18.82
CA GLN A 149 3.10 9.05 -18.23
C GLN A 149 4.41 8.84 -17.47
N LEU A 150 4.47 7.82 -16.62
CA LEU A 150 5.70 7.45 -15.91
C LEU A 150 6.83 7.09 -16.89
N LEU A 151 6.53 6.32 -17.94
CA LEU A 151 7.52 5.95 -18.95
C LEU A 151 8.13 7.16 -19.67
N GLU A 152 7.33 8.20 -19.98
CA GLU A 152 7.88 9.44 -20.54
C GLU A 152 8.78 10.18 -19.54
N ARG A 153 8.44 10.17 -18.25
CA ARG A 153 9.28 10.78 -17.21
C ARG A 153 10.62 10.06 -17.04
N LEU A 154 10.64 8.74 -17.11
CA LEU A 154 11.87 7.95 -16.97
C LEU A 154 12.90 8.22 -18.09
N LYS A 155 12.44 8.75 -19.24
CA LYS A 155 13.31 9.16 -20.37
C LYS A 155 13.96 10.53 -20.17
N ALA A 156 13.45 11.37 -19.27
CA ALA A 156 13.88 12.76 -19.06
C ALA A 156 15.03 12.86 -18.03
#